data_AF-A0A948XVH4-F1
#
_entry.id   AF-A0A948XVH4-F1
#
_cell.length_a   1.000
_cell.length_b   1.000
_cell.length_c   1.000
_cell.angle_alpha   90.00
_cell.angle_beta   90.00
_cell.angle_gamma   90.00
#
_symmetry.space_group_name_H-M   'P 1'
#
loop_
_entity.id
_entity.type
_entity.pdbx_description
1 polymer ?
#
loop_
_entity_poly.entity_id
_entity_poly.type
_entity_poly.pdbx_seq_one_letter_code
_entity_poly.pdbx_strand_id
1 'polypeptide(L)'
;MLHCEDCGTVDVAYNSCRKRHCPRCQAAASYDWLEARRRDLLPVAYYHVVFTLPAPLARVAFQKKRVVYDALFKAVSETLMTIGADPRHLGAKLGATLVLHTWGSAMTHHPHIHAVVPGGGLSPDGKRWVDCRRDFFLPVRVLSRLFRRLMCERLADLHAAGKLSFHGDLAQLADPEAFTSFLKSQRRRDWVVYAKRPFAGPDQVLSYLARYTHRIAISNSRITAYDGTRVTFRVKDYRREGQARFASMTLAASEFARRFLQHILPNGLHRIRHVGLLANTQRRAAIAKARSLLADRMPPPDPISEPTPATQMP
;
A
#
# COMPACT_ATOMS: atom_id res chain seq x y z
N MET A 1 -2.94 25.01 20.52
CA MET A 1 -4.34 24.99 20.99
C MET A 1 -5.22 25.36 19.80
N LEU A 2 -6.28 24.60 19.55
CA LEU A 2 -7.28 24.90 18.53
C LEU A 2 -8.56 25.27 19.26
N HIS A 3 -9.17 26.40 18.93
CA HIS A 3 -10.41 26.87 19.55
C HIS A 3 -11.48 26.97 18.47
N CYS A 4 -12.63 26.34 18.69
CA CYS A 4 -13.79 26.51 17.83
C CYS A 4 -14.57 27.73 18.29
N GLU A 5 -14.65 28.76 17.44
CA GLU A 5 -15.36 30.00 17.77
C GLU A 5 -16.89 29.81 17.85
N ASP A 6 -17.44 28.81 17.16
CA ASP A 6 -18.88 28.54 17.15
C ASP A 6 -19.39 27.81 18.40
N CYS A 7 -18.57 26.94 19.01
CA CYS A 7 -19.01 26.09 20.13
C CYS A 7 -18.08 26.15 21.37
N GLY A 8 -17.07 27.02 21.37
CA GLY A 8 -16.14 27.20 22.49
C GLY A 8 -15.25 26.00 22.79
N THR A 9 -15.28 24.95 21.97
CA THR A 9 -14.48 23.74 22.20
C THR A 9 -13.01 24.04 22.01
N VAL A 10 -12.22 23.81 23.06
CA VAL A 10 -10.76 23.91 23.05
C VAL A 10 -10.16 22.52 22.87
N ASP A 11 -9.45 22.31 21.77
CA ASP A 11 -8.67 21.10 21.53
C ASP A 11 -7.16 21.38 21.68
N VAL A 12 -6.49 20.59 22.52
CA VAL A 12 -5.06 20.76 22.79
C VAL A 12 -4.26 20.00 21.74
N ALA A 13 -3.88 20.72 20.68
CA ALA A 13 -2.89 20.26 19.72
C ALA A 13 -1.45 20.48 20.26
N TYR A 14 -0.75 19.37 20.55
CA TYR A 14 0.67 19.38 20.96
C TYR A 14 1.59 19.50 19.74
N ASN A 15 2.81 20.00 19.97
CA ASN A 15 3.84 20.13 18.94
C ASN A 15 4.10 18.81 18.20
N SER A 16 4.26 18.90 16.87
CA SER A 16 4.53 17.72 16.04
C SER A 16 5.88 17.09 16.36
N CYS A 17 5.89 15.79 16.65
CA CYS A 17 7.13 15.02 16.81
C CYS A 17 7.88 14.79 15.47
N ARG A 18 7.31 15.20 14.33
CA ARG A 18 7.82 15.00 12.95
C ARG A 18 8.16 13.55 12.56
N LYS A 19 7.84 12.57 13.41
CA LYS A 19 8.13 11.16 13.17
C LYS A 19 7.07 10.53 12.25
N ARG A 20 7.52 10.00 11.11
CA ARG A 20 6.65 9.38 10.08
C ARG A 20 5.81 8.18 10.53
N HIS A 21 6.11 7.63 11.71
CA HIS A 21 5.32 6.56 12.32
C HIS A 21 4.59 7.00 13.60
N CYS A 22 4.26 8.28 13.73
CA CYS A 22 3.35 8.79 14.76
C CYS A 22 1.92 8.86 14.18
N PRO A 23 0.93 8.20 14.79
CA PRO A 23 -0.43 8.19 14.27
C PRO A 23 -1.11 9.58 14.31
N ARG A 24 -0.63 10.49 15.16
CA ARG A 24 -1.14 11.87 15.28
C ARG A 24 -0.53 12.81 14.24
N CYS A 25 0.79 12.81 14.09
CA CYS A 25 1.51 13.80 13.26
C CYS A 25 1.46 13.51 11.75
N GLN A 26 0.93 12.37 11.32
CA GLN A 26 0.88 11.99 9.90
C GLN A 26 -0.39 12.46 9.18
N ALA A 27 -1.36 13.05 9.88
CA ALA A 27 -2.61 13.48 9.27
C ALA A 27 -2.40 14.58 8.20
N ALA A 28 -1.70 15.67 8.55
CA ALA A 28 -1.43 16.77 7.62
C ALA A 28 -0.58 16.31 6.41
N ALA A 29 0.53 15.61 6.66
CA ALA A 29 1.36 15.05 5.59
C ALA A 29 0.58 14.09 4.68
N SER A 30 -0.41 13.36 5.23
CA SER A 30 -1.30 12.53 4.43
C SER A 30 -2.19 13.33 3.51
N TYR A 31 -2.67 14.49 3.96
CA TYR A 31 -3.53 15.37 3.20
C TYR A 31 -2.75 16.04 2.06
N ASP A 32 -1.58 16.61 2.36
CA ASP A 32 -0.73 17.23 1.32
C ASP A 32 -0.30 16.23 0.25
N TRP A 33 0.09 15.03 0.68
CA TRP A 33 0.42 13.96 -0.25
C TRP A 33 -0.79 13.53 -1.08
N LEU A 34 -1.99 13.56 -0.50
CA LEU A 34 -3.22 13.20 -1.20
C LEU A 34 -3.57 14.21 -2.29
N GLU A 35 -3.52 15.50 -1.97
CA GLU A 35 -3.79 16.58 -2.93
C GLU A 35 -2.81 16.55 -4.10
N ALA A 36 -1.52 16.30 -3.80
CA ALA A 36 -0.52 16.09 -4.86
C ALA A 36 -0.85 14.88 -5.77
N ARG A 37 -1.53 13.85 -5.25
CA ARG A 37 -1.94 12.66 -6.02
C ARG A 37 -3.26 12.80 -6.75
N ARG A 38 -4.18 13.67 -6.29
CA ARG A 38 -5.41 14.01 -7.02
C ARG A 38 -5.07 14.48 -8.44
N ARG A 39 -4.03 15.30 -8.57
CA ARG A 39 -3.52 15.79 -9.86
C ARG A 39 -2.93 14.72 -10.78
N ASP A 40 -2.60 13.54 -10.25
CA ASP A 40 -2.04 12.43 -11.02
C ASP A 40 -3.12 11.40 -11.43
N LEU A 41 -4.38 11.58 -11.02
CA LEU A 41 -5.46 10.67 -11.39
C LEU A 41 -5.89 10.84 -12.85
N LEU A 42 -6.21 9.71 -13.46
CA LEU A 42 -6.75 9.56 -14.81
C LEU A 42 -8.27 9.30 -14.71
N PRO A 43 -9.05 9.68 -15.72
CA PRO A 43 -10.51 9.44 -15.77
C PRO A 43 -10.82 7.97 -16.10
N VAL A 44 -10.31 7.05 -15.29
CA VAL A 44 -10.49 5.60 -15.45
C VAL A 44 -10.81 4.97 -14.11
N ALA A 45 -11.36 3.75 -14.17
CA ALA A 45 -11.53 2.91 -12.98
C ALA A 45 -10.15 2.61 -12.36
N TYR A 46 -10.06 2.37 -11.05
CA TYR A 46 -8.79 2.02 -10.40
C TYR A 46 -8.93 0.73 -9.61
N TYR A 47 -7.98 -0.19 -9.79
CA TYR A 47 -7.96 -1.47 -9.12
C TYR A 47 -7.05 -1.45 -7.90
N HIS A 48 -7.49 -2.16 -6.86
CA HIS A 48 -6.71 -2.40 -5.66
C HIS A 48 -6.22 -3.84 -5.62
N VAL A 49 -4.91 -4.00 -5.82
CA VAL A 49 -4.25 -5.32 -5.81
C VAL A 49 -3.39 -5.45 -4.57
N VAL A 50 -3.50 -6.55 -3.84
CA VAL A 50 -2.75 -6.82 -2.61
C VAL A 50 -1.86 -8.04 -2.82
N PHE A 51 -0.58 -7.88 -2.53
CA PHE A 51 0.40 -8.96 -2.56
C PHE A 51 0.89 -9.20 -1.14
N THR A 52 0.60 -10.38 -0.60
CA THR A 52 0.92 -10.72 0.79
C THR A 52 2.07 -11.72 0.85
N LEU A 53 3.06 -11.43 1.68
CA LEU A 53 4.14 -12.37 1.95
C LEU A 53 3.66 -13.44 2.96
N PRO A 54 3.82 -14.75 2.67
CA PRO A 54 3.43 -15.81 3.60
C PRO A 54 4.13 -15.70 4.96
N ALA A 55 3.47 -16.15 6.04
CA ALA A 55 3.98 -15.97 7.40
C ALA A 55 5.43 -16.46 7.61
N PRO A 56 5.88 -17.61 7.05
CA PRO A 56 7.27 -18.02 7.22
C PRO A 56 8.28 -17.10 6.54
N LEU A 57 7.94 -16.53 5.38
CA LEU A 57 8.76 -15.50 4.75
C LEU A 57 8.66 -14.15 5.45
N ALA A 58 7.53 -13.84 6.11
CA ALA A 58 7.41 -12.67 6.96
C ALA A 58 8.41 -12.71 8.14
N ARG A 59 8.68 -13.88 8.71
CA ARG A 59 9.71 -14.05 9.77
C ARG A 59 11.11 -13.73 9.24
N VAL A 60 11.45 -14.16 8.03
CA VAL A 60 12.70 -13.77 7.34
C VAL A 60 12.75 -12.26 7.13
N ALA A 61 11.64 -11.67 6.65
CA ALA A 61 11.53 -10.23 6.46
C ALA A 61 11.68 -9.45 7.77
N PHE A 62 11.25 -10.00 8.91
CA PHE A 62 11.38 -9.35 10.20
C PHE A 62 12.85 -9.18 10.62
N GLN A 63 13.69 -10.20 10.38
CA GLN A 63 15.13 -10.14 10.70
C GLN A 63 15.90 -9.22 9.73
N LYS A 64 15.45 -9.13 8.46
CA LYS A 64 16.11 -8.33 7.41
C LYS A 64 15.14 -7.45 6.62
N LYS A 65 14.47 -6.53 7.33
CA LYS A 65 13.42 -5.65 6.79
C LYS A 65 13.79 -4.95 5.49
N ARG A 66 14.93 -4.23 5.46
CA ARG A 66 15.29 -3.39 4.30
C ARG A 66 15.40 -4.20 3.01
N VAL A 67 16.29 -5.19 3.00
CA VAL A 67 16.58 -5.99 1.80
C VAL A 67 15.38 -6.84 1.36
N VAL A 68 14.62 -7.41 2.31
CA VAL A 68 13.46 -8.24 1.96
C VAL A 68 12.29 -7.39 1.48
N TYR A 69 12.05 -6.22 2.06
CA TYR A 69 11.00 -5.31 1.56
C TYR A 69 11.37 -4.69 0.22
N ASP A 70 12.65 -4.39 -0.03
CA ASP A 70 13.11 -3.98 -1.36
C ASP A 70 12.87 -5.07 -2.41
N ALA A 71 13.18 -6.34 -2.08
CA ALA A 71 12.86 -7.48 -2.95
C ALA A 71 11.35 -7.63 -3.17
N LEU A 72 10.54 -7.44 -2.12
CA LEU A 72 9.08 -7.49 -2.20
C LEU A 72 8.53 -6.43 -3.17
N PHE A 73 8.99 -5.17 -3.07
CA PHE A 73 8.61 -4.12 -4.03
C PHE A 73 8.99 -4.47 -5.46
N LYS A 74 10.21 -4.97 -5.68
CA LYS A 74 10.68 -5.36 -7.02
C LYS A 74 9.85 -6.51 -7.59
N ALA A 75 9.60 -7.56 -6.81
CA ALA A 75 8.79 -8.70 -7.23
C ALA A 75 7.35 -8.29 -7.59
N VAL A 76 6.72 -7.41 -6.79
CA VAL A 76 5.37 -6.91 -7.07
C VAL A 76 5.35 -6.04 -8.33
N SER A 77 6.29 -5.11 -8.45
CA SER A 77 6.41 -4.23 -9.62
C SER A 77 6.57 -5.04 -10.90
N GLU A 78 7.53 -5.96 -10.92
CA GLU A 78 7.81 -6.81 -12.07
C GLU A 78 6.63 -7.72 -12.41
N THR A 79 5.97 -8.30 -11.40
CA THR A 79 4.75 -9.10 -11.64
C THR A 79 3.68 -8.29 -12.38
N LEU A 80 3.39 -7.08 -11.91
CA LEU A 80 2.37 -6.23 -12.52
C LEU A 80 2.77 -5.81 -13.93
N MET A 81 4.02 -5.36 -14.14
CA MET A 81 4.47 -4.87 -15.44
C MET A 81 4.53 -6.00 -16.48
N THR A 82 5.04 -7.17 -16.09
CA THR A 82 5.18 -8.33 -16.99
C THR A 82 3.82 -8.87 -17.40
N ILE A 83 2.91 -9.13 -16.45
CA ILE A 83 1.57 -9.66 -16.78
C ILE A 83 0.70 -8.60 -17.47
N GLY A 84 0.86 -7.32 -17.13
CA GLY A 84 0.18 -6.23 -17.82
C GLY A 84 0.59 -6.12 -19.29
N ALA A 85 1.88 -6.25 -19.59
CA ALA A 85 2.41 -6.12 -20.94
C ALA A 85 2.12 -7.35 -21.83
N ASP A 86 1.81 -8.51 -21.26
CA ASP A 86 1.50 -9.74 -22.01
C ASP A 86 0.20 -9.57 -22.82
N PRO A 87 0.24 -9.69 -24.16
CA PRO A 87 -0.95 -9.62 -25.02
C PRO A 87 -1.99 -10.71 -24.74
N ARG A 88 -1.62 -11.83 -24.14
CA ARG A 88 -2.56 -12.88 -23.68
C ARG A 88 -3.40 -12.42 -22.50
N HIS A 89 -3.02 -11.31 -21.86
CA HIS A 89 -3.71 -10.71 -20.74
C HIS A 89 -4.23 -9.32 -21.11
N LEU A 90 -3.48 -8.26 -20.82
CA LEU A 90 -3.89 -6.89 -21.14
C LEU A 90 -3.16 -6.32 -22.36
N GLY A 91 -1.89 -6.67 -22.57
CA GLY A 91 -1.09 -6.15 -23.67
C GLY A 91 -0.78 -4.65 -23.55
N ALA A 92 -0.62 -4.14 -22.32
CA ALA A 92 -0.44 -2.71 -22.07
C ALA A 92 0.64 -2.41 -21.02
N LYS A 93 1.30 -1.26 -21.19
CA LYS A 93 2.21 -0.66 -20.22
C LYS A 93 1.40 -0.13 -19.06
N LEU A 94 1.39 -0.84 -17.94
CA LEU A 94 0.71 -0.45 -16.72
C LEU A 94 1.50 0.61 -15.93
N GLY A 95 0.83 1.25 -14.98
CA GLY A 95 1.47 2.00 -13.91
C GLY A 95 0.82 1.70 -12.57
N ALA A 96 1.56 1.80 -11.47
CA ALA A 96 1.00 1.54 -10.15
C ALA A 96 1.64 2.40 -9.06
N THR A 97 0.86 2.72 -8.04
CA THR A 97 1.35 3.22 -6.76
C THR A 97 1.35 2.08 -5.75
N LEU A 98 2.53 1.68 -5.30
CA LEU A 98 2.77 0.59 -4.37
C LEU A 98 2.98 1.14 -2.97
N VAL A 99 2.31 0.56 -1.98
CA VAL A 99 2.35 0.98 -0.57
C VAL A 99 2.60 -0.22 0.32
N LEU A 100 3.75 -0.24 1.02
CA LEU A 100 4.11 -1.29 1.95
C LEU A 100 3.37 -1.14 3.27
N HIS A 101 2.69 -2.20 3.70
CA HIS A 101 2.12 -2.38 5.02
C HIS A 101 2.82 -3.55 5.70
N THR A 102 2.97 -3.51 7.02
CA THR A 102 3.68 -4.55 7.78
C THR A 102 2.86 -5.16 8.90
N TRP A 103 1.55 -4.90 8.95
CA TRP A 103 0.69 -5.27 10.08
C TRP A 103 -0.66 -5.87 9.65
N GLY A 104 -1.15 -6.82 10.44
CA GLY A 104 -2.57 -7.23 10.41
C GLY A 104 -3.42 -6.36 11.32
N SER A 105 -4.73 -6.63 11.41
CA SER A 105 -5.60 -5.87 12.32
C SER A 105 -5.17 -6.03 13.79
N ALA A 106 -4.68 -7.20 14.20
CA ALA A 106 -4.18 -7.42 15.57
C ALA A 106 -2.76 -6.87 15.81
N MET A 107 -2.22 -6.03 14.89
CA MET A 107 -0.84 -5.53 14.89
C MET A 107 0.22 -6.63 14.92
N THR A 108 -0.10 -7.80 14.35
CA THR A 108 0.89 -8.86 14.12
C THR A 108 1.69 -8.52 12.87
N HIS A 109 2.97 -8.90 12.83
CA HIS A 109 3.82 -8.69 11.66
C HIS A 109 3.27 -9.43 10.43
N HIS A 110 2.89 -8.65 9.42
CA HIS A 110 2.21 -9.13 8.22
C HIS A 110 2.56 -8.25 7.03
N PRO A 111 3.76 -8.42 6.43
CA PRO A 111 4.19 -7.62 5.29
C PRO A 111 3.39 -7.92 4.04
N HIS A 112 2.81 -6.87 3.47
CA HIS A 112 2.06 -6.91 2.22
C HIS A 112 2.17 -5.57 1.49
N ILE A 113 2.02 -5.60 0.17
CA ILE A 113 1.98 -4.40 -0.67
C ILE A 113 0.55 -4.22 -1.17
N HIS A 114 0.02 -3.03 -0.95
CA HIS A 114 -1.15 -2.54 -1.67
C HIS A 114 -0.69 -1.81 -2.93
N ALA A 115 -1.18 -2.24 -4.08
CA ALA A 115 -0.98 -1.60 -5.36
C ALA A 115 -2.29 -0.94 -5.80
N VAL A 116 -2.24 0.35 -6.09
CA VAL A 116 -3.32 1.08 -6.74
C VAL A 116 -2.93 1.26 -8.21
N VAL A 117 -3.73 0.69 -9.09
CA VAL A 117 -3.43 0.53 -10.51
C VAL A 117 -4.56 1.17 -11.32
N PRO A 118 -4.31 2.06 -12.29
CA PRO A 118 -5.32 2.49 -13.25
C PRO A 118 -5.90 1.28 -13.99
N GLY A 119 -7.17 1.35 -14.36
CA GLY A 119 -7.93 0.29 -15.04
C GLY A 119 -7.59 0.18 -16.51
N GLY A 120 -6.30 0.19 -16.83
CA GLY A 120 -5.75 0.16 -18.16
C GLY A 120 -4.30 0.66 -18.17
N GLY A 121 -3.75 0.73 -19.37
CA GLY A 121 -2.41 1.24 -19.61
C GLY A 121 -2.24 1.77 -21.03
N LEU A 122 -1.05 2.27 -21.33
CA LEU A 122 -0.70 2.66 -22.70
C LEU A 122 -0.40 1.41 -23.52
N SER A 123 -0.79 1.38 -24.79
CA SER A 123 -0.33 0.34 -25.71
C SER A 123 1.20 0.30 -25.79
N PRO A 124 1.80 -0.79 -26.29
CA PRO A 124 3.25 -0.90 -26.41
C PRO A 124 3.88 0.25 -27.21
N ASP A 125 3.21 0.72 -28.26
CA ASP A 125 3.61 1.87 -29.07
C ASP A 125 3.22 3.24 -28.47
N GLY A 126 2.49 3.27 -27.36
CA GLY A 126 2.06 4.49 -26.67
C GLY A 126 0.99 5.31 -27.42
N LYS A 127 0.41 4.77 -28.49
CA LYS A 127 -0.56 5.49 -29.35
C LYS A 127 -2.00 5.41 -28.88
N ARG A 128 -2.35 4.40 -28.08
CA ARG A 128 -3.72 4.20 -27.57
C ARG A 128 -3.73 3.85 -26.09
N TRP A 129 -4.84 4.17 -25.44
CA TRP A 129 -5.14 3.61 -24.13
C TRP A 129 -5.78 2.22 -24.30
N VAL A 130 -5.36 1.28 -23.47
CA VAL A 130 -5.89 -0.09 -23.45
C VAL A 130 -6.60 -0.29 -22.11
N ASP A 131 -7.92 -0.34 -22.16
CA ASP A 131 -8.75 -0.54 -20.97
C ASP A 131 -8.69 -1.98 -20.48
N CYS A 132 -8.73 -2.13 -19.15
CA CYS A 132 -9.10 -3.40 -18.54
C CYS A 132 -10.56 -3.71 -18.86
N ARG A 133 -10.92 -5.00 -18.81
CA ARG A 133 -12.33 -5.40 -18.91
C ARG A 133 -13.11 -4.85 -17.71
N ARG A 134 -14.42 -4.64 -17.88
CA ARG A 134 -15.30 -4.19 -16.79
C ARG A 134 -15.20 -5.14 -15.60
N ASP A 135 -14.99 -4.59 -14.41
CA ASP A 135 -14.88 -5.32 -13.13
C ASP A 135 -13.77 -6.39 -13.08
N PHE A 136 -12.84 -6.38 -14.03
CA PHE A 136 -11.77 -7.36 -14.13
C PHE A 136 -10.43 -6.71 -14.50
N PHE A 137 -9.43 -6.90 -13.64
CA PHE A 137 -8.08 -6.39 -13.88
C PHE A 137 -7.20 -7.40 -14.63
N LEU A 138 -6.63 -8.36 -13.90
CA LEU A 138 -5.74 -9.40 -14.40
C LEU A 138 -6.03 -10.70 -13.65
N PRO A 139 -5.72 -11.88 -14.23
CA PRO A 139 -5.96 -13.15 -13.55
C PRO A 139 -5.12 -13.28 -12.28
N VAL A 140 -5.77 -13.29 -11.11
CA VAL A 140 -5.11 -13.35 -9.80
C VAL A 140 -4.21 -14.59 -9.66
N ARG A 141 -4.62 -15.73 -10.22
CA ARG A 141 -3.80 -16.96 -10.20
C ARG A 141 -2.49 -16.79 -10.96
N VAL A 142 -2.49 -16.05 -12.08
CA VAL A 142 -1.28 -15.76 -12.86
C VAL A 142 -0.37 -14.80 -12.09
N LEU A 143 -0.94 -13.71 -11.55
CA LEU A 143 -0.21 -12.77 -10.70
C LEU A 143 0.45 -13.48 -9.51
N SER A 144 -0.30 -14.32 -8.80
CA SER A 144 0.20 -15.07 -7.63
C SER A 144 1.36 -16.01 -8.00
N ARG A 145 1.24 -16.75 -9.09
CA ARG A 145 2.29 -17.68 -9.55
C ARG A 145 3.59 -16.95 -9.91
N LEU A 146 3.50 -15.86 -10.67
CA LEU A 146 4.69 -15.10 -11.05
C LEU A 146 5.30 -14.39 -9.84
N PHE A 147 4.48 -13.74 -9.01
CA PHE A 147 4.95 -13.10 -7.78
C PHE A 147 5.69 -14.07 -6.85
N ARG A 148 5.12 -15.26 -6.63
CA ARG A 148 5.75 -16.33 -5.83
C ARG A 148 7.10 -16.72 -6.40
N ARG A 149 7.19 -16.93 -7.72
CA ARG A 149 8.44 -17.28 -8.39
C ARG A 149 9.49 -16.19 -8.18
N LEU A 150 9.18 -14.95 -8.57
CA LEU A 150 10.10 -13.81 -8.51
C LEU A 150 10.56 -13.53 -7.08
N MET A 151 9.66 -13.61 -6.10
CA MET A 151 10.03 -13.39 -4.70
C MET A 151 10.96 -14.49 -4.18
N CYS A 152 10.71 -15.76 -4.50
CA CYS A 152 11.58 -16.86 -4.11
C CYS A 152 12.96 -16.79 -4.79
N GLU A 153 13.03 -16.41 -6.08
CA GLU A 153 14.29 -16.19 -6.79
C GLU A 153 15.10 -15.08 -6.12
N ARG A 154 14.49 -13.92 -5.89
CA ARG A 154 15.15 -12.79 -5.21
C ARG A 154 15.65 -13.14 -3.81
N LEU A 155 14.91 -13.97 -3.06
CA LEU A 155 15.36 -14.44 -1.75
C LEU A 155 16.53 -15.41 -1.85
N ALA A 156 16.56 -16.26 -2.86
CA ALA A 156 17.70 -17.14 -3.14
C ALA A 156 18.95 -16.31 -3.46
N ASP A 157 18.83 -15.30 -4.33
CA ASP A 157 19.94 -14.41 -4.68
C ASP A 157 20.48 -13.65 -3.47
N LEU A 158 19.57 -13.14 -2.61
CA LEU A 158 19.96 -12.44 -1.38
C LEU A 158 20.65 -13.36 -0.37
N HIS A 159 20.24 -14.63 -0.30
CA HIS A 159 20.90 -15.63 0.54
C HIS A 159 22.30 -15.95 0.03
N ALA A 160 22.43 -16.29 -1.26
CA ALA A 160 23.70 -16.59 -1.91
C ALA A 160 24.71 -15.43 -1.82
N ALA A 161 24.21 -14.19 -1.87
CA ALA A 161 25.03 -12.98 -1.71
C ALA A 161 25.33 -12.60 -0.24
N GLY A 162 24.97 -13.44 0.74
CA GLY A 162 25.21 -13.18 2.17
C GLY A 162 24.47 -11.97 2.72
N LYS A 163 23.37 -11.53 2.07
CA LYS A 163 22.59 -10.35 2.49
C LYS A 163 21.51 -10.69 3.52
N LEU A 164 21.25 -11.97 3.75
CA LEU A 164 20.35 -12.46 4.80
C LEU A 164 21.17 -12.92 6.00
N SER A 165 20.68 -12.64 7.21
CA SER A 165 21.19 -13.27 8.43
C SER A 165 20.03 -13.85 9.21
N PHE A 166 20.31 -14.96 9.90
CA PHE A 166 19.32 -15.75 10.58
C PHE A 166 19.72 -15.98 12.03
N HIS A 167 18.75 -15.82 12.93
CA HIS A 167 18.93 -15.94 14.37
C HIS A 167 17.76 -16.69 15.00
N GLY A 168 17.98 -17.26 16.20
CA GLY A 168 16.97 -18.02 16.95
C GLY A 168 16.45 -19.22 16.16
N ASP A 169 15.14 -19.45 16.16
CA ASP A 169 14.46 -20.55 15.44
C ASP A 169 14.68 -20.58 13.92
N LEU A 170 15.31 -19.56 13.34
CA LEU A 170 15.64 -19.53 11.91
C LEU A 170 17.13 -19.80 11.64
N ALA A 171 17.98 -19.99 12.66
CA ALA A 171 19.43 -20.09 12.50
C ALA A 171 19.86 -21.14 11.47
N GLN A 172 19.15 -22.27 11.39
CA GLN A 172 19.37 -23.32 10.40
C GLN A 172 19.21 -22.85 8.96
N LEU A 173 18.48 -21.76 8.70
CA LEU A 173 18.33 -21.17 7.36
C LEU A 173 19.59 -20.44 6.87
N ALA A 174 20.62 -20.29 7.70
CA ALA A 174 21.93 -19.83 7.26
C ALA A 174 22.58 -20.85 6.31
N ASP A 175 22.31 -22.15 6.51
CA ASP A 175 22.79 -23.21 5.63
C ASP A 175 22.13 -23.14 4.23
N PRO A 176 22.90 -23.17 3.12
CA PRO A 176 22.37 -23.09 1.76
C PRO A 176 21.37 -24.19 1.38
N GLU A 177 21.58 -25.42 1.85
CA GLU A 177 20.70 -26.55 1.52
C GLU A 177 19.38 -26.44 2.29
N ALA A 178 19.44 -26.12 3.57
CA ALA A 178 18.28 -25.86 4.41
C ALA A 178 17.45 -24.69 3.86
N PHE A 179 18.10 -23.59 3.42
CA PHE A 179 17.41 -22.46 2.82
C PHE A 179 16.76 -22.82 1.47
N THR A 180 17.46 -23.58 0.64
CA THR A 180 16.93 -24.08 -0.63
C THR A 180 15.69 -24.95 -0.41
N SER A 181 15.74 -25.88 0.55
CA SER A 181 14.61 -26.72 0.95
C SER A 181 13.44 -25.90 1.53
N PHE A 182 13.76 -24.89 2.34
CA PHE A 182 12.77 -23.93 2.83
C PHE A 182 12.07 -23.20 1.68
N LEU A 183 12.80 -22.65 0.70
CA LEU A 183 12.19 -22.00 -0.47
C LEU A 183 11.39 -22.97 -1.35
N LYS A 184 11.85 -24.22 -1.53
CA LYS A 184 11.08 -25.27 -2.22
C LYS A 184 9.71 -25.47 -1.55
N SER A 185 9.65 -25.53 -0.23
CA SER A 185 8.38 -25.63 0.50
C SER A 185 7.49 -24.38 0.30
N GLN A 186 8.08 -23.18 0.22
CA GLN A 186 7.32 -21.95 -0.03
C GLN A 186 6.76 -21.87 -1.46
N ARG A 187 7.44 -22.47 -2.45
CA ARG A 187 6.96 -22.54 -3.84
C ARG A 187 5.73 -23.44 -4.00
N ARG A 188 5.59 -24.47 -3.13
CA ARG A 188 4.44 -25.40 -3.13
C ARG A 188 3.19 -24.82 -2.43
N ARG A 189 3.37 -23.79 -1.61
CA ARG A 189 2.27 -23.13 -0.91
C ARG A 189 1.51 -22.17 -1.83
N ASP A 190 0.23 -22.00 -1.56
CA ASP A 190 -0.56 -20.94 -2.16
C ASP A 190 -0.20 -19.59 -1.56
N TRP A 191 -0.04 -18.60 -2.43
CA TRP A 191 0.28 -17.23 -2.04
C TRP A 191 -0.94 -16.36 -2.28
N VAL A 192 -1.26 -15.54 -1.27
CA VAL A 192 -2.42 -14.66 -1.33
C VAL A 192 -2.06 -13.43 -2.14
N VAL A 193 -2.59 -13.39 -3.36
CA VAL A 193 -2.76 -12.17 -4.15
C VAL A 193 -4.26 -11.95 -4.27
N TYR A 194 -4.67 -10.69 -4.18
CA TYR A 194 -6.08 -10.35 -4.26
C TYR A 194 -6.26 -9.07 -5.07
N ALA A 195 -7.22 -9.05 -6.00
CA ALA A 195 -7.58 -7.87 -6.76
C ALA A 195 -9.05 -7.52 -6.47
N LYS A 196 -9.28 -6.35 -5.87
CA LYS A 196 -10.65 -5.83 -5.69
C LYS A 196 -11.18 -5.26 -7.00
N ARG A 197 -12.50 -5.32 -7.13
CA ARG A 197 -13.27 -4.50 -8.07
C ARG A 197 -12.85 -3.04 -7.97
N PRO A 198 -12.97 -2.28 -9.07
CA PRO A 198 -12.43 -0.94 -9.11
C PRO A 198 -13.14 -0.03 -8.09
N PHE A 199 -12.41 0.96 -7.59
CA PHE A 199 -13.01 2.05 -6.83
C PHE A 199 -14.11 2.71 -7.67
N ALA A 200 -15.21 3.14 -7.04
CA ALA A 200 -16.33 3.73 -7.79
C ALA A 200 -16.05 5.16 -8.30
N GLY A 201 -14.79 5.62 -8.25
CA GLY A 201 -14.34 6.89 -8.79
C GLY A 201 -13.04 7.42 -8.17
N PRO A 202 -12.44 8.49 -8.74
CA PRO A 202 -11.22 9.13 -8.25
C PRO A 202 -11.22 9.49 -6.76
N ASP A 203 -12.33 10.02 -6.22
CA ASP A 203 -12.40 10.40 -4.80
C ASP A 203 -12.29 9.20 -3.85
N GLN A 204 -12.82 8.04 -4.24
CA GLN A 204 -12.66 6.82 -3.47
C GLN A 204 -11.24 6.28 -3.52
N VAL A 205 -10.54 6.46 -4.65
CA VAL A 205 -9.11 6.17 -4.77
C VAL A 205 -8.32 7.06 -3.82
N LEU A 206 -8.67 8.35 -3.73
CA LEU A 206 -8.02 9.30 -2.83
C LEU A 206 -8.27 8.92 -1.37
N SER A 207 -9.53 8.76 -0.95
CA SER A 207 -9.87 8.32 0.40
C SER A 207 -9.22 6.98 0.75
N TYR A 208 -9.09 6.08 -0.23
CA TYR A 208 -8.28 4.88 -0.08
C TYR A 208 -6.80 5.22 0.13
N LEU A 209 -6.15 5.89 -0.81
CA LEU A 209 -4.72 6.20 -0.73
C LEU A 209 -4.36 6.93 0.57
N ALA A 210 -5.12 7.93 1.02
CA ALA A 210 -4.90 8.63 2.29
C ALA A 210 -4.82 7.66 3.49
N ARG A 211 -5.77 6.72 3.57
CA ARG A 211 -5.81 5.73 4.66
C ARG A 211 -4.63 4.77 4.63
N TYR A 212 -4.09 4.43 3.46
CA TYR A 212 -3.05 3.41 3.35
C TYR A 212 -1.64 4.00 3.29
N THR A 213 -1.47 5.25 2.87
CA THR A 213 -0.16 5.86 2.64
C THR A 213 0.48 6.43 3.89
N HIS A 214 -0.32 6.81 4.89
CA HIS A 214 0.16 7.52 6.09
C HIS A 214 -0.26 6.87 7.42
N ARG A 215 -1.24 5.95 7.43
CA ARG A 215 -1.54 5.17 8.63
C ARG A 215 -0.40 4.23 8.99
N ILE A 216 -0.27 3.98 10.28
CA ILE A 216 0.66 3.00 10.87
C ILE A 216 -0.19 1.81 11.35
N ALA A 217 0.43 0.88 12.08
CA ALA A 217 -0.16 -0.30 12.69
C ALA A 217 -1.58 -0.15 13.24
N ILE A 218 -1.88 1.02 13.83
CA ILE A 218 -3.17 1.32 14.45
C ILE A 218 -3.50 2.81 14.33
N SER A 219 -4.79 3.12 14.23
CA SER A 219 -5.32 4.49 14.33
C SER A 219 -5.79 4.75 15.76
N ASN A 220 -5.73 6.01 16.22
CA ASN A 220 -6.17 6.38 17.57
C ASN A 220 -7.61 5.94 17.85
N SER A 221 -8.52 6.09 16.89
CA SER A 221 -9.92 5.66 16.99
C SER A 221 -10.13 4.15 17.19
N ARG A 222 -9.10 3.33 17.00
CA ARG A 222 -9.17 1.89 17.28
C ARG A 222 -8.84 1.58 18.73
N ILE A 223 -8.11 2.44 19.43
CA ILE A 223 -7.82 2.31 20.86
C ILE A 223 -9.07 2.78 21.60
N THR A 224 -9.66 1.90 22.40
CA THR A 224 -10.95 2.14 23.07
C THR A 224 -10.82 2.28 24.57
N ALA A 225 -9.77 1.74 25.18
CA ALA A 225 -9.49 1.94 26.60
C ALA A 225 -7.98 1.78 26.90
N TYR A 226 -7.53 2.44 27.96
CA TYR A 226 -6.22 2.27 28.57
C TYR A 226 -6.35 2.50 30.08
N ASP A 227 -5.94 1.53 30.90
CA ASP A 227 -6.09 1.57 32.38
C ASP A 227 -4.76 1.85 33.12
N GLY A 228 -3.70 2.24 32.39
CA GLY A 228 -2.34 2.35 32.93
C GLY A 228 -1.48 1.11 32.66
N THR A 229 -2.08 -0.08 32.65
CA THR A 229 -1.37 -1.37 32.53
C THR A 229 -1.72 -2.15 31.28
N ARG A 230 -2.94 -1.97 30.74
CA ARG A 230 -3.48 -2.69 29.59
C ARG A 230 -4.11 -1.73 28.59
N VAL A 231 -3.97 -2.06 27.33
CA VAL A 231 -4.56 -1.32 26.21
C VAL A 231 -5.61 -2.21 25.53
N THR A 232 -6.82 -1.69 25.39
CA THR A 232 -7.91 -2.34 24.64
C THR A 232 -8.12 -1.64 23.31
N PHE A 233 -8.19 -2.42 22.24
CA PHE A 233 -8.42 -1.90 20.90
C PHE A 233 -9.27 -2.81 20.03
N ARG A 234 -9.99 -2.20 19.09
CA ARG A 234 -10.83 -2.90 18.10
C ARG A 234 -9.96 -3.63 17.09
N VAL A 235 -10.21 -4.93 16.91
CA VAL A 235 -9.61 -5.79 15.90
C VAL A 235 -10.67 -6.28 14.93
N LYS A 236 -10.25 -6.49 13.68
CA LYS A 236 -11.05 -7.10 12.64
C LYS A 236 -10.55 -8.51 12.39
N ASP A 237 -11.41 -9.50 12.64
CA ASP A 237 -11.22 -10.88 12.20
C ASP A 237 -11.69 -11.01 10.76
N TYR A 238 -10.74 -11.17 9.83
CA TYR A 238 -11.04 -11.28 8.41
C TYR A 238 -11.64 -12.63 8.00
N ARG A 239 -11.71 -13.61 8.91
CA ARG A 239 -12.37 -14.90 8.68
C ARG A 239 -13.88 -14.86 8.92
N ARG A 240 -14.37 -13.80 9.57
CA ARG A 240 -15.78 -13.61 9.91
C ARG A 240 -16.38 -12.49 9.06
N GLU A 241 -17.68 -12.57 8.83
CA GLU A 241 -18.44 -11.58 8.08
C GLU A 241 -19.32 -10.71 9.00
N GLY A 242 -19.97 -9.69 8.42
CA GLY A 242 -20.93 -8.85 9.14
C GLY A 242 -20.34 -8.10 10.34
N GLN A 243 -21.12 -7.96 11.41
CA GLN A 243 -20.66 -7.32 12.66
C GLN A 243 -19.73 -8.23 13.47
N ALA A 244 -19.90 -9.55 13.38
CA ALA A 244 -19.10 -10.55 14.10
C ALA A 244 -17.60 -10.53 13.76
N ARG A 245 -17.23 -9.85 12.68
CA ARG A 245 -15.83 -9.59 12.30
C ARG A 245 -15.14 -8.57 13.19
N PHE A 246 -15.87 -7.77 13.97
CA PHE A 246 -15.27 -6.78 14.86
C PHE A 246 -15.26 -7.34 16.28
N ALA A 247 -14.07 -7.37 16.89
CA ALA A 247 -13.89 -7.81 18.27
C ALA A 247 -12.99 -6.81 19.02
N SER A 248 -13.00 -6.87 20.34
CA SER A 248 -12.05 -6.14 21.18
C SER A 248 -10.88 -7.06 21.56
N MET A 249 -9.68 -6.50 21.56
CA MET A 249 -8.47 -7.17 22.02
C MET A 249 -7.83 -6.32 23.11
N THR A 250 -7.55 -6.94 24.26
CA THR A 250 -6.85 -6.31 25.38
C THR A 250 -5.48 -6.95 25.53
N LEU A 251 -4.44 -6.13 25.57
CA LEU A 251 -3.04 -6.56 25.76
C LEU A 251 -2.42 -5.79 26.92
N ALA A 252 -1.42 -6.38 27.59
CA ALA A 252 -0.52 -5.59 28.43
C ALA A 252 0.09 -4.44 27.61
N ALA A 253 0.31 -3.29 28.25
CA ALA A 253 0.85 -2.09 27.58
C ALA A 253 2.21 -2.37 26.91
N SER A 254 3.05 -3.20 27.55
CA SER A 254 4.35 -3.63 27.01
C SER A 254 4.21 -4.46 25.73
N GLU A 255 3.25 -5.39 25.67
CA GLU A 255 2.99 -6.21 24.48
C GLU A 255 2.36 -5.37 23.35
N PHE A 256 1.46 -4.44 23.69
CA PHE A 256 0.93 -3.47 22.74
C PHE A 256 2.05 -2.62 22.12
N ALA A 257 2.95 -2.09 22.96
CA ALA A 257 4.11 -1.33 22.53
C ALA A 257 5.04 -2.19 21.66
N ARG A 258 5.37 -3.42 22.08
CA ARG A 258 6.19 -4.36 21.30
C ARG A 258 5.59 -4.57 19.91
N ARG A 259 4.29 -4.85 19.81
CA ARG A 259 3.60 -5.00 18.50
C ARG A 259 3.68 -3.75 17.66
N PHE A 260 3.42 -2.58 18.24
CA PHE A 260 3.53 -1.30 17.53
C PHE A 260 4.95 -1.07 16.98
N LEU A 261 5.97 -1.29 17.81
CA LEU A 261 7.38 -1.06 17.47
C LEU A 261 7.88 -2.00 16.36
N GLN A 262 7.31 -3.19 16.21
CA GLN A 262 7.62 -4.11 15.09
C GLN A 262 7.38 -3.47 13.72
N HIS A 263 6.51 -2.46 13.63
CA HIS A 263 6.12 -1.81 12.39
C HIS A 263 6.87 -0.50 12.10
N ILE A 264 7.84 -0.14 12.95
CA ILE A 264 8.79 0.91 12.61
C ILE A 264 9.70 0.40 11.49
N LEU A 265 9.70 1.13 10.39
CA LEU A 265 10.48 0.83 9.19
C LEU A 265 11.89 1.41 9.31
N PRO A 266 12.92 0.73 8.76
CA PRO A 266 14.29 1.23 8.75
C PRO A 266 14.40 2.65 8.17
N ASN A 267 15.36 3.44 8.66
CA ASN A 267 15.63 4.78 8.13
C ASN A 267 15.93 4.74 6.62
N GLY A 268 15.47 5.76 5.88
CA GLY A 268 15.61 5.82 4.41
C GLY A 268 14.74 4.82 3.62
N LEU A 269 14.02 3.88 4.25
CA LEU A 269 13.14 2.99 3.50
C LEU A 269 11.88 3.74 3.01
N HIS A 270 11.73 3.84 1.69
CA HIS A 270 10.54 4.40 1.06
C HIS A 270 9.38 3.40 1.10
N ARG A 271 8.35 3.73 1.89
CA ARG A 271 7.11 2.95 2.04
C ARG A 271 6.19 3.03 0.82
N ILE A 272 6.30 4.10 0.03
CA ILE A 272 5.48 4.33 -1.15
C ILE A 272 6.41 4.39 -2.36
N ARG A 273 6.09 3.65 -3.42
CA ARG A 273 6.85 3.63 -4.67
C ARG A 273 5.90 3.71 -5.85
N HIS A 274 6.30 4.44 -6.88
CA HIS A 274 5.55 4.49 -8.12
C HIS A 274 6.32 3.75 -9.22
N VAL A 275 5.61 2.96 -10.01
CA VAL A 275 6.21 2.07 -11.03
C VAL A 275 5.46 2.16 -12.35
N GLY A 276 6.10 1.74 -13.43
CA GLY A 276 5.54 1.78 -14.78
C GLY A 276 5.19 3.20 -15.21
N LEU A 277 4.00 3.40 -15.77
CA LEU A 277 3.51 4.73 -16.18
C LEU A 277 3.55 5.79 -15.06
N LEU A 278 3.46 5.37 -13.80
CA LEU A 278 3.47 6.29 -12.66
C LEU A 278 4.89 6.54 -12.09
N ALA A 279 5.92 5.89 -12.61
CA ALA A 279 7.30 6.07 -12.15
C ALA A 279 7.76 7.53 -12.27
N ASN A 280 8.43 8.05 -11.24
CA ASN A 280 8.69 9.49 -11.07
C ASN A 280 9.35 10.15 -12.29
N THR A 281 10.29 9.48 -12.96
CA THR A 281 11.04 10.03 -14.10
C THR A 281 10.18 10.29 -15.34
N GLN A 282 9.12 9.49 -15.54
CA GLN A 282 8.27 9.56 -16.73
C GLN A 282 6.81 9.95 -16.41
N ARG A 283 6.44 10.00 -15.13
CA ARG A 283 5.04 10.18 -14.67
C ARG A 283 4.34 11.35 -15.35
N ARG A 284 4.99 12.52 -15.36
CA ARG A 284 4.38 13.74 -15.91
C ARG A 284 4.03 13.58 -17.40
N ALA A 285 4.98 13.10 -18.19
CA ALA A 285 4.79 12.88 -19.63
C ALA A 285 3.78 11.75 -19.91
N ALA A 286 3.88 10.65 -19.16
CA ALA A 286 2.99 9.50 -19.32
C ALA A 286 1.53 9.84 -18.96
N ILE A 287 1.30 10.60 -17.88
CA ILE A 287 -0.04 11.06 -17.50
C ILE A 287 -0.60 12.04 -18.53
N ALA A 288 0.20 13.00 -19.01
CA ALA A 288 -0.23 13.92 -20.06
C ALA A 288 -0.64 13.17 -21.33
N LYS A 289 0.15 12.18 -21.76
CA LYS A 289 -0.17 11.33 -22.90
C LYS A 289 -1.43 10.48 -22.67
N ALA A 290 -1.58 9.90 -21.48
CA ALA A 290 -2.78 9.14 -21.15
C ALA A 290 -4.03 10.04 -21.16
N ARG A 291 -3.95 11.26 -20.64
CA ARG A 291 -5.05 12.24 -20.68
C ARG A 291 -5.43 12.64 -22.09
N SER A 292 -4.47 12.91 -22.98
CA SER A 292 -4.79 13.24 -24.37
C SER A 292 -5.53 12.10 -25.08
N LEU A 293 -5.21 10.85 -24.74
CA LEU A 293 -5.87 9.66 -25.29
C LEU A 293 -7.22 9.35 -24.61
N LEU A 294 -7.53 10.02 -23.50
CA LEU A 294 -8.74 9.85 -22.70
C LEU A 294 -9.57 11.13 -22.64
N ALA A 295 -9.31 12.09 -23.54
CA ALA A 295 -9.89 13.44 -23.50
C ALA A 295 -11.43 13.39 -23.48
N ASP A 296 -12.02 12.51 -24.29
CA ASP A 296 -13.47 12.31 -24.39
C ASP A 296 -14.12 11.78 -23.10
N ARG A 297 -13.32 11.35 -22.11
CA ARG A 297 -13.78 10.82 -20.82
C ARG A 297 -13.57 11.78 -19.66
N MET A 298 -12.89 12.90 -19.88
CA MET A 298 -12.69 13.89 -18.83
C MET A 298 -13.99 14.69 -18.67
N PRO A 299 -14.46 14.93 -17.42
CA PRO A 299 -15.49 15.95 -17.23
C PRO A 299 -14.96 17.28 -17.77
N PRO A 300 -15.83 18.14 -18.36
CA PRO A 300 -15.42 19.48 -18.75
C PRO A 300 -14.78 20.18 -17.53
N PRO A 301 -13.76 21.03 -17.74
CA PRO A 301 -13.20 21.81 -16.65
C PRO A 301 -14.33 22.58 -15.96
N ASP A 302 -14.32 22.60 -14.62
CA ASP A 302 -15.24 23.44 -13.86
C ASP A 302 -15.16 24.86 -14.43
N PRO A 303 -16.30 25.53 -14.72
CA PRO A 303 -16.26 26.91 -15.17
C PRO A 303 -15.48 27.71 -14.13
N ILE A 304 -14.48 28.46 -14.60
CA ILE A 304 -13.74 29.42 -13.77
C ILE A 304 -14.80 30.35 -13.21
N SER A 305 -15.12 30.22 -11.93
CA SER A 305 -15.92 31.22 -11.24
C SER A 305 -15.12 32.49 -11.27
N GLU A 306 -15.59 33.46 -12.07
CA GLU A 306 -15.08 34.83 -12.01
C GLU A 306 -15.10 35.27 -10.55
N PRO A 307 -14.03 35.90 -10.06
CA PRO A 307 -14.01 36.40 -8.69
C PRO A 307 -15.21 37.33 -8.52
N THR A 308 -16.11 36.95 -7.62
CA THR A 308 -17.25 37.77 -7.24
C THR A 308 -16.70 39.15 -6.84
N PRO A 309 -17.13 40.24 -7.49
CA PRO A 309 -16.69 41.57 -7.11
C PRO A 309 -17.01 41.76 -5.63
N ALA A 310 -16.01 42.16 -4.85
CA ALA A 310 -16.20 42.45 -3.44
C ALA A 310 -17.33 43.48 -3.30
N THR A 311 -18.45 43.04 -2.73
CA THR A 311 -19.52 43.93 -2.31
C THR A 311 -18.92 44.90 -1.29
N GLN A 312 -18.65 46.14 -1.71
CA GLN A 312 -18.48 47.25 -0.79
C GLN A 312 -19.82 47.44 -0.10
N MET A 313 -19.89 47.07 1.18
CA MET A 313 -20.98 47.50 2.03
C MET A 313 -20.62 48.88 2.63
N PRO A 314 -21.58 49.83 2.65
CA PRO A 314 -21.43 51.13 3.27
C PRO A 314 -21.37 51.07 4.80
#